data_AF-A0A0S9SI19-F1
#
_entry.id   AF-A0A0S9SI19-F1
#
_cell.length_a   1.000
_cell.length_b   1.000
_cell.length_c   1.000
_cell.angle_alpha   90.00
_cell.angle_beta   90.00
_cell.angle_gamma   90.00
#
_symmetry.space_group_name_H-M   'P 1'
#
loop_
_entity.id
_entity.type
_entity.pdbx_description
1 polymer ?
#
loop_
_entity_poly.entity_id
_entity_poly.type
_entity_poly.pdbx_seq_one_letter_code
_entity_poly.pdbx_strand_id
1 'polypeptide(L)'
;MIRRVLEEFLIFLSPFLVFAFFLAITGRKPYDRAHWTGQAFRLTLAGLGLVILSLVAIGLFSERHRGGYVPPHLENGQVVPGRFQ
;
A
#
# COMPACT_ATOMS: atom_id res chain seq x y z
N MET A 1 1.99 -5.20 12.07
CA MET A 1 2.89 -5.53 10.93
C MET A 1 2.16 -6.28 9.82
N ILE A 2 1.50 -7.41 10.09
CA ILE A 2 0.75 -8.18 9.06
C ILE A 2 -0.28 -7.35 8.29
N ARG A 3 -0.98 -6.43 8.98
CA ARG A 3 -1.98 -5.54 8.36
C ARG A 3 -1.39 -4.70 7.22
N ARG A 4 -0.22 -4.07 7.44
CA ARG A 4 0.44 -3.23 6.43
C ARG A 4 0.80 -4.05 5.21
N VAL A 5 1.49 -5.16 5.43
CA VAL A 5 1.84 -6.11 4.35
C VAL A 5 0.60 -6.50 3.54
N LEU A 6 -0.54 -6.74 4.20
CA LEU A 6 -1.79 -7.07 3.52
C LEU A 6 -2.34 -5.90 2.70
N GLU A 7 -2.29 -4.67 3.21
CA GLU A 7 -2.70 -3.45 2.49
C GLU A 7 -1.87 -3.25 1.21
N GLU A 8 -0.54 -3.31 1.30
CA GLU A 8 0.34 -3.20 0.13
C GLU A 8 0.11 -4.34 -0.87
N PHE A 9 -0.10 -5.56 -0.39
CA PHE A 9 -0.36 -6.71 -1.24
C PHE A 9 -1.70 -6.60 -1.97
N LEU A 10 -2.73 -6.06 -1.32
CA LEU A 10 -4.03 -5.80 -1.93
C LEU A 10 -3.95 -4.74 -3.03
N ILE A 11 -3.16 -3.68 -2.83
CA ILE A 11 -2.91 -2.66 -3.86
C ILE A 11 -2.26 -3.30 -5.10
N PHE A 12 -1.24 -4.13 -4.89
CA PHE A 12 -0.57 -4.86 -5.98
C PHE A 12 -1.52 -5.81 -6.71
N LEU A 13 -2.38 -6.54 -5.99
CA LEU A 13 -3.34 -7.46 -6.60
C LEU A 13 -4.52 -6.76 -7.26
N SER A 14 -4.77 -5.48 -6.97
CA SER A 14 -5.96 -4.79 -7.47
C SER A 14 -6.18 -4.89 -8.99
N PRO A 15 -5.17 -4.79 -9.88
CA PRO A 15 -5.39 -4.95 -11.31
C PRO A 15 -5.80 -6.38 -11.69
N PHE A 16 -5.28 -7.39 -10.97
CA PHE A 16 -5.65 -8.79 -11.16
C PHE A 16 -7.10 -9.04 -10.74
N LEU A 17 -7.52 -8.46 -9.61
CA LEU A 17 -8.89 -8.54 -9.13
C LEU A 17 -9.87 -7.89 -10.12
N VAL A 18 -9.55 -6.69 -10.61
CA VAL A 18 -10.35 -5.98 -11.61
C VAL A 18 -10.44 -6.79 -12.91
N PHE A 19 -9.32 -7.35 -13.38
CA PHE A 19 -9.32 -8.16 -14.60
C PHE A 19 -10.09 -9.48 -14.45
N ALA A 20 -9.94 -10.18 -13.32
CA ALA A 20 -10.70 -11.39 -13.02
C ALA A 20 -12.21 -11.10 -12.94
N PHE A 21 -12.59 -9.98 -12.33
CA PHE A 21 -13.97 -9.53 -12.26
C PHE A 21 -14.53 -9.20 -13.65
N PHE A 22 -13.75 -8.52 -14.49
CA PHE A 22 -14.09 -8.26 -15.88
C PHE A 22 -14.34 -9.55 -16.68
N LEU A 23 -13.47 -10.57 -16.53
CA LEU A 23 -13.68 -11.88 -17.17
C LEU A 23 -14.98 -12.53 -16.71
N ALA A 24 -15.27 -12.49 -15.40
CA ALA A 24 -16.48 -13.07 -14.83
C ALA A 24 -17.75 -12.44 -15.39
N ILE A 25 -17.80 -11.09 -15.51
CA ILE A 25 -18.95 -10.38 -16.10
C ILE A 25 -19.08 -10.67 -17.60
N THR A 26 -17.96 -10.85 -18.30
CA THR A 26 -17.96 -11.16 -19.75
C THR A 26 -18.31 -12.63 -20.03
N GLY A 27 -18.66 -13.42 -19.02
CA GLY A 27 -18.98 -14.84 -19.16
C GLY A 27 -17.77 -15.73 -19.47
N ARG A 28 -16.54 -15.18 -19.38
CA ARG A 28 -15.31 -15.92 -19.57
C ARG A 28 -14.90 -16.56 -18.24
N LYS A 29 -14.48 -17.82 -18.26
CA LYS A 29 -14.05 -18.53 -17.06
C LYS A 29 -12.73 -17.95 -16.55
N PRO A 30 -12.68 -17.31 -15.37
CA PRO A 30 -11.44 -16.69 -14.86
C PRO A 30 -10.33 -17.71 -14.57
N TYR A 31 -10.68 -18.98 -14.40
CA TYR A 31 -9.72 -20.06 -14.15
C TYR A 31 -9.00 -20.55 -15.42
N ASP A 32 -9.46 -20.14 -16.61
CA ASP A 32 -8.84 -20.55 -17.86
C ASP A 32 -7.57 -19.74 -18.13
N ARG A 33 -6.42 -20.43 -18.14
CA ARG A 33 -5.08 -19.84 -18.34
C ARG A 33 -4.98 -19.07 -19.66
N ALA A 34 -5.74 -19.44 -20.69
CA ALA A 34 -5.69 -18.78 -22.00
C ALA A 34 -5.90 -17.27 -21.88
N HIS A 35 -6.79 -16.81 -21.00
CA HIS A 35 -7.10 -15.40 -20.80
C HIS A 35 -6.00 -14.61 -20.08
N TRP A 36 -5.16 -15.29 -19.30
CA TRP A 36 -4.07 -14.69 -18.53
C TRP A 36 -2.78 -14.59 -19.34
N THR A 37 -2.57 -15.54 -20.27
CA THR A 37 -1.41 -15.56 -21.15
C THR A 37 -1.36 -14.26 -21.97
N GLY A 38 -0.28 -13.48 -21.82
CA GLY A 38 -0.11 -12.18 -22.47
C GLY A 38 -0.62 -10.97 -21.69
N GLN A 39 -1.58 -11.14 -20.76
CA GLN A 39 -2.06 -10.06 -19.88
C GLN A 39 -1.32 -10.04 -18.54
N ALA A 40 -0.87 -11.20 -18.04
CA ALA A 40 -0.21 -11.32 -16.74
C ALA A 40 0.97 -10.34 -16.59
N PHE A 41 1.83 -10.21 -17.60
CA PHE A 41 2.95 -9.26 -17.58
C PHE A 41 2.48 -7.79 -17.44
N ARG A 42 1.44 -7.41 -18.18
CA ARG A 42 0.87 -6.05 -18.14
C ARG A 42 0.23 -5.76 -16.79
N LEU A 43 -0.51 -6.73 -16.23
CA LEU A 43 -1.14 -6.62 -14.92
C LEU A 43 -0.10 -6.53 -13.80
N THR A 44 0.98 -7.30 -13.87
CA THR A 44 2.11 -7.20 -12.95
C THR A 44 2.74 -5.80 -13.01
N LEU A 45 2.99 -5.27 -14.21
CA LEU A 45 3.58 -3.95 -14.37
C LEU A 45 2.65 -2.84 -13.86
N ALA A 46 1.35 -2.96 -14.13
CA ALA A 46 0.34 -2.04 -13.60
C ALA A 46 0.28 -2.08 -12.06
N GLY A 47 0.28 -3.28 -11.47
CA GLY A 47 0.27 -3.47 -10.02
C GLY A 47 1.52 -2.89 -9.36
N LEU A 48 2.70 -3.13 -9.95
CA LEU A 48 3.94 -2.54 -9.47
C LEU A 48 3.92 -1.01 -9.57
N GLY A 49 3.39 -0.47 -10.66
CA GLY A 49 3.18 0.98 -10.82
C GLY A 49 2.29 1.56 -9.73
N LEU A 50 1.19 0.89 -9.36
CA LEU A 50 0.31 1.32 -8.28
C LEU A 50 1.01 1.32 -6.91
N VAL A 51 1.81 0.28 -6.63
CA VAL A 51 2.61 0.24 -5.38
C VAL A 51 3.63 1.37 -5.35
N ILE A 52 4.32 1.63 -6.46
CA ILE A 52 5.27 2.75 -6.52
C ILE A 52 4.54 4.08 -6.27
N LEU A 53 3.39 4.29 -6.92
CA LEU A 53 2.59 5.50 -6.74
C LEU A 53 2.09 5.64 -5.29
N SER A 54 1.67 4.55 -4.64
CA SER A 54 1.23 4.61 -3.25
C SER A 54 2.38 4.98 -2.31
N LEU A 55 3.57 4.40 -2.51
CA LEU A 55 4.76 4.74 -1.74
C LEU A 55 5.17 6.20 -1.94
N VAL A 56 5.16 6.69 -3.18
CA VAL A 56 5.43 8.10 -3.49
C VAL A 56 4.40 9.00 -2.83
N ALA A 57 3.11 8.68 -2.92
CA ALA A 57 2.04 9.45 -2.28
C ALA A 57 2.22 9.49 -0.76
N ILE A 58 2.50 8.36 -0.11
CA ILE A 58 2.80 8.31 1.32
C ILE A 58 4.01 9.21 1.63
N GLY A 59 5.10 9.11 0.86
CA GLY A 59 6.29 9.93 1.07
C GLY A 59 6.04 11.44 0.92
N LEU A 60 5.15 11.84 0.02
CA LEU A 60 4.82 13.25 -0.25
C LEU A 60 3.79 13.83 0.73
N PHE A 61 2.82 13.03 1.15
CA PHE A 61 1.68 13.50 1.94
C PHE A 61 1.73 13.13 3.43
N SER A 62 2.66 12.27 3.85
CA SER A 62 2.77 11.91 5.26
C SER A 62 3.18 13.11 6.11
N GLU A 63 2.55 13.24 7.29
CA GLU A 63 2.85 14.31 8.22
C GLU A 63 4.31 14.24 8.67
N ARG A 64 5.06 15.30 8.37
CA ARG A 64 6.43 15.47 8.84
C ARG A 64 6.41 16.31 10.11
N HIS A 65 6.78 15.70 11.22
CA HIS A 65 7.16 16.44 12.42
C HIS A 65 8.47 17.15 12.08
N ARG A 66 8.39 18.48 11.87
CA ARG A 66 9.53 19.29 11.41
C ARG A 66 10.50 19.65 12.53
N GLY A 67 10.06 19.60 13.79
CA GLY A 67 10.97 19.90 14.89
C GLY A 67 11.57 18.65 15.53
N GLY A 68 12.42 18.91 16.52
CA GLY A 68 13.28 17.91 17.13
C GLY A 68 12.52 16.95 18.03
N TYR A 69 13.11 15.77 18.25
CA TYR A 69 12.67 14.91 19.33
C TYR A 69 12.95 15.58 20.66
N VAL A 70 11.90 15.89 21.43
CA VAL A 70 12.04 16.34 22.82
C VAL A 70 12.14 15.08 23.69
N PRO A 71 13.30 14.81 24.31
CA PRO A 71 13.46 13.64 25.14
C PRO A 71 12.56 13.71 26.39
N PRO A 72 12.26 12.55 27.00
CA PRO A 72 11.57 12.51 28.27
C PRO A 72 12.34 13.33 29.30
N HIS A 73 11.64 14.22 30.01
CA HIS A 73 12.23 15.08 31.03
C HIS A 73 11.31 15.17 32.23
N LEU A 74 11.89 15.59 33.35
CA LEU A 74 11.18 15.76 34.60
C LEU A 74 10.68 17.20 34.69
N GLU A 75 9.37 17.41 34.80
CA GLU A 75 8.77 18.71 35.12
C GLU A 75 8.00 18.58 36.44
N ASN A 76 8.35 19.41 37.44
CA ASN A 76 7.67 19.45 38.75
C ASN A 76 7.53 18.07 39.43
N GLY A 77 8.53 17.20 39.27
CA GLY A 77 8.52 15.85 39.84
C GLY A 77 7.69 14.82 39.08
N GLN A 78 7.07 15.19 37.96
CA GLN A 78 6.39 14.27 37.04
C GLN A 78 7.23 14.01 35.80
N VAL A 79 7.20 12.77 35.31
CA VAL A 79 7.89 12.38 34.07
C VAL A 79 7.00 12.75 32.89
N VAL A 80 7.43 13.73 32.11
CA VAL A 80 6.77 14.10 30.85
C VAL A 80 7.31 13.18 29.74
N PRO A 81 6.44 12.42 29.05
CA PRO A 81 6.88 11.52 27.99
C PRO A 81 7.44 12.30 26.81
N GLY A 82 8.47 11.73 26.18
CA GLY A 82 9.11 12.31 25.01
C GLY A 82 8.12 12.46 23.85
N ARG A 83 8.22 13.56 23.12
CA ARG A 83 7.34 13.87 21.99
C ARG A 83 8.15 14.45 20.85
N PHE A 84 7.68 14.19 19.64
CA PHE A 84 8.10 14.95 18.47
C PHE A 84 7.28 16.24 18.43
N GLN A 85 7.95 17.38 18.31
CA GLN A 85 7.33 18.70 18.17
C GLN A 85 8.04 19.45 17.06
#